data_AF-A0A2V9SJ62-F1
#
_entry.id   AF-A0A2V9SJ62-F1
#
_cell.length_a   1.000
_cell.length_b   1.000
_cell.length_c   1.000
_cell.angle_alpha   90.00
_cell.angle_beta   90.00
_cell.angle_gamma   90.00
#
_symmetry.space_group_name_H-M   'P 1'
#
loop_
_entity.id
_entity.type
_entity.pdbx_description
1 polymer ?
#
loop_
_entity_poly.entity_id
_entity_poly.type
_entity_poly.pdbx_seq_one_letter_code
_entity_poly.pdbx_strand_id
1 'polypeptide(L)' 'MDRNYVFLCGVMWCRYGQQDAGKELLRAAESNDPDISQLAWAMLAKGMRRLRELEKLAQSLFSYDSRGKL' A
#
# COMPACT_ATOMS: atom_id res chain seq x y z
N MET A 1 7.08 1.77 19.42
CA MET A 1 6.13 2.33 18.44
C MET A 1 4.74 1.84 18.83
N ASP A 2 3.69 2.66 18.72
CA ASP A 2 2.34 2.28 19.13
C ASP A 2 1.46 1.83 17.94
N ARG A 3 0.38 1.11 18.25
CA ARG A 3 -0.52 0.52 17.25
C ARG A 3 -1.29 1.57 16.43
N ASN A 4 -1.64 2.71 17.03
CA ASN A 4 -2.38 3.77 16.35
C ASN A 4 -1.51 4.47 15.31
N TYR A 5 -0.26 4.77 15.66
CA TYR A 5 0.72 5.30 14.73
C TYR A 5 0.90 4.38 13.52
N VAL A 6 1.11 3.08 13.75
CA VAL A 6 1.26 2.08 12.66
C VAL A 6 0.00 2.00 11.80
N PHE A 7 -1.18 2.05 12.42
CA PHE A 7 -2.44 2.09 11.69
C PHE A 7 -2.56 3.33 10.79
N LEU A 8 -2.20 4.51 11.30
CA LEU A 8 -2.23 5.77 10.54
C LEU A 8 -1.24 5.75 9.38
N CYS A 9 -0.01 5.25 9.58
CA CYS A 9 0.92 4.98 8.48
C CYS A 9 0.31 4.01 7.47
N GLY A 10 -0.38 2.98 7.95
CA GLY A 10 -1.16 2.04 7.13
C GLY A 10 -2.19 2.72 6.24
N VAL A 11 -2.97 3.65 6.80
CA VAL A 11 -3.96 4.44 6.06
C VAL A 11 -3.28 5.31 5.01
N MET A 12 -2.19 6.00 5.37
CA MET A 12 -1.47 6.88 4.44
C MET A 12 -0.86 6.10 3.27
N TRP A 13 -0.25 4.95 3.56
CA TRP A 13 0.24 4.02 2.55
C TRP A 13 -0.89 3.51 1.65
N CYS A 14 -1.94 2.92 2.25
CA CYS A 14 -2.99 2.27 1.48
C CYS A 14 -3.83 3.25 0.66
N ARG A 15 -4.14 4.45 1.18
CA ARG A 15 -5.06 5.38 0.53
C ARG A 15 -4.37 6.36 -0.41
N TYR A 16 -3.17 6.79 -0.06
CA TYR A 16 -2.47 7.85 -0.79
C TYR A 16 -1.15 7.40 -1.42
N GLY A 17 -0.71 6.17 -1.16
CA GLY A 17 0.57 5.67 -1.68
C GLY A 17 1.77 6.42 -1.10
N GLN A 18 1.63 7.04 0.08
CA GLN A 18 2.67 7.84 0.68
C GLN A 18 3.87 6.95 1.07
N GLN A 19 5.00 7.14 0.38
CA GLN A 19 6.16 6.25 0.50
C GLN A 19 6.77 6.26 1.89
N ASP A 20 6.84 7.41 2.55
CA ASP A 20 7.42 7.50 3.90
C ASP A 20 6.57 6.74 4.92
N ALA A 21 5.25 6.70 4.75
CA ALA A 21 4.39 5.85 5.55
C ALA A 21 4.67 4.36 5.29
N GLY A 22 4.97 3.97 4.05
CA GLY A 22 5.43 2.63 3.70
C GLY A 22 6.75 2.24 4.36
N LYS A 23 7.73 3.16 4.43
CA LYS A 23 9.01 2.95 5.13
C LYS A 23 8.80 2.73 6.62
N GLU A 24 7.92 3.51 7.24
CA GLU A 24 7.57 3.35 8.65
C GLU A 24 6.88 2.01 8.93
N LEU A 25 6.03 1.53 8.01
CA LEU A 25 5.46 0.18 8.11
C LEU A 25 6.53 -0.92 7.98
N LEU A 26 7.52 -0.77 7.10
CA LEU A 26 8.63 -1.72 7.00
C LEU A 26 9.44 -1.78 8.31
N ARG A 27 9.71 -0.62 8.93
CA ARG A 27 10.34 -0.58 10.26
C ARG A 27 9.48 -1.23 11.34
N ALA A 28 8.17 -0.97 11.32
CA ALA A 28 7.23 -1.56 12.28
C ALA A 28 7.09 -3.09 12.12
N ALA A 29 7.26 -3.60 10.90
CA ALA A 29 7.22 -5.03 10.60
C ALA A 29 8.37 -5.81 11.28
N GLU A 30 9.48 -5.15 11.60
CA GLU A 30 10.64 -5.72 12.31
C GLU A 30 10.52 -5.58 13.85
N SER A 31 9.38 -5.11 14.36
CA SER A 31 9.17 -4.97 15.80
C SER A 31 9.17 -6.33 16.52
N ASN A 32 9.74 -6.37 17.73
CA ASN A 32 9.64 -7.51 18.64
C ASN A 32 8.22 -7.68 19.22
N ASP A 33 7.35 -6.68 19.08
CA ASP A 33 5.94 -6.79 19.42
C ASP A 33 5.18 -7.49 18.27
N PRO A 34 4.67 -8.71 18.47
CA PRO A 34 4.01 -9.49 17.41
C PRO A 34 2.79 -8.79 16.84
N ASP A 35 2.06 -8.05 17.69
CA ASP A 35 0.83 -7.37 17.33
C ASP A 35 1.09 -6.17 16.43
N ILE A 36 2.21 -5.47 16.67
CA ILE A 36 2.69 -4.37 15.82
C ILE A 36 3.23 -4.92 14.50
N SER A 37 4.08 -5.94 14.55
CA SER A 37 4.68 -6.56 13.36
C SER A 37 3.59 -7.09 12.42
N GLN A 38 2.61 -7.82 12.97
CA GLN A 38 1.52 -8.38 12.18
C GLN A 38 0.64 -7.29 11.54
N LEU A 39 0.30 -6.24 12.28
CA LEU A 39 -0.47 -5.11 11.74
C LEU A 39 0.29 -4.43 10.59
N ALA A 40 1.59 -4.20 10.75
CA ALA A 40 2.41 -3.57 9.74
C ALA A 40 2.48 -4.38 8.44
N TRP A 41 2.71 -5.70 8.54
CA TRP A 41 2.68 -6.62 7.40
C TRP A 41 1.31 -6.63 6.70
N ALA A 42 0.21 -6.65 7.46
CA ALA A 42 -1.13 -6.62 6.91
C ALA A 42 -1.40 -5.34 6.10
N MET A 43 -0.97 -4.19 6.61
CA MET A 43 -1.10 -2.90 5.94
C MET A 43 -0.23 -2.80 4.68
N LEU A 44 1.02 -3.28 4.73
CA LEU A 44 1.91 -3.35 3.56
C LEU A 44 1.28 -4.18 2.44
N ALA A 45 0.82 -5.39 2.75
CA ALA A 45 0.17 -6.29 1.80
C ALA A 45 -1.10 -5.66 1.19
N LYS A 46 -1.88 -4.94 1.99
CA LYS A 46 -3.07 -4.22 1.53
C LYS A 46 -2.72 -3.13 0.52
N GLY A 47 -1.73 -2.29 0.80
CA GLY A 47 -1.31 -1.23 -0.12
C GLY A 47 -0.72 -1.78 -1.43
N MET A 48 0.10 -2.84 -1.36
CA MET A 48 0.65 -3.50 -2.54
C MET A 48 -0.42 -4.12 -3.45
N ARG A 49 -1.48 -4.69 -2.87
CA ARG A 49 -2.64 -5.15 -3.65
C ARG A 49 -3.30 -3.99 -4.39
N ARG A 50 -3.52 -2.86 -3.71
CA ARG A 50 -4.15 -1.69 -4.34
C ARG A 50 -3.30 -1.12 -5.48
N LEU A 51 -1.98 -1.07 -5.32
CA LEU A 51 -1.08 -0.61 -6.37
C LEU A 51 -1.22 -1.48 -7.63
N ARG A 52 -1.23 -2.81 -7.49
CA ARG A 52 -1.44 -3.74 -8.62
C ARG A 52 -2.79 -3.55 -9.30
N GLU A 53 -3.85 -3.31 -8.55
CA GLU A 53 -5.15 -3.04 -9.17
C GLU A 53 -5.17 -1.74 -9.95
N LEU A 54 -4.50 -0.69 -9.47
CA LEU A 54 -4.34 0.56 -10.21
C LEU A 54 -3.49 0.38 -11.48
N GLU A 55 -2.43 -0.42 -11.41
CA GLU A 55 -1.61 -0.76 -12.59
C GLU A 55 -2.42 -1.51 -13.66
N LYS A 56 -3.25 -2.48 -13.27
CA LYS A 56 -4.15 -3.18 -14.20
C LYS A 56 -5.17 -2.23 -14.84
N LEU A 57 -5.75 -1.33 -14.05
CA LEU A 57 -6.68 -0.32 -14.57
C LEU A 57 -5.98 0.60 -15.56
N ALA A 58 -4.78 1.09 -15.24
CA ALA A 58 -3.99 1.89 -16.15
C ALA A 58 -3.69 1.15 -17.47
N GLN A 59 -3.25 -0.11 -17.41
CA GLN A 59 -3.02 -0.94 -18.59
C GLN A 59 -4.28 -1.12 -19.44
N SER A 60 -5.44 -1.31 -18.80
CA SER A 60 -6.71 -1.42 -19.53
C SER A 60 -7.07 -0.13 -20.26
N LEU A 61 -6.87 1.04 -19.63
CA LEU A 61 -7.11 2.34 -20.24
C LEU A 61 -6.19 2.59 -21.44
N PHE A 62 -4.89 2.32 -21.31
CA PHE A 62 -3.93 2.44 -22.43
C PHE A 62 -4.23 1.45 -23.58
N SER A 63 -4.73 0.26 -23.25
CA SER A 63 -5.13 -0.74 -24.25
C SER A 63 -6.44 -0.39 -24.98
N TYR A 64 -7.33 0.37 -24.34
CA TYR A 64 -8.52 0.95 -24.97
C TYR A 64 -8.13 2.11 -25.90
N ASP A 65 -7.25 3.01 -25.46
CA ASP A 65 -6.74 4.14 -26.25
C ASP A 65 -6.06 3.66 -27.55
N SER A 66 -5.29 2.57 -27.49
CA SER A 66 -4.63 1.97 -28.66
C SER A 66 -5.58 1.25 -29.64
N ARG A 67 -6.83 0.99 -29.25
CA ARG A 67 -7.83 0.25 -30.06
C ARG A 67 -9.05 1.10 -30.43
N GLY A 68 -9.17 2.31 -29.86
CA GLY A 68 -10.25 3.25 -30.11
C GLY A 68 -9.86 4.33 -31.13
N LYS A 69 -10.06 4.01 -32.41
CA LYS A 69 -10.35 4.89 -33.57
C LYS A 69 -10.07 6.40 -33.46
N LEU A 70 -9.22 6.90 -34.37
CA LEU A 70 -9.42 8.17 -35.08
C LEU A 70 -10.80 8.20 -35.77
#